data_AF-A0A117MJ47-F1
#
_entry.id   AF-A0A117MJ47-F1
#
_cell.length_a   1.000
_cell.length_b   1.000
_cell.length_c   1.000
_cell.angle_alpha   90.00
_cell.angle_beta   90.00
_cell.angle_gamma   90.00
#
_symmetry.space_group_name_H-M   'P 1'
#
loop_
_entity.id
_entity.type
_entity.pdbx_description
1 polymer ?
#
loop_
_entity_poly.entity_id
_entity_poly.type
_entity_poly.pdbx_seq_one_letter_code
_entity_poly.pdbx_strand_id
1 'polypeptide(L)' 'MGKTIITLLNESVTKYGALPYLYEAPKATEYTALTYREVQEQVIRFAAGLMALGIEAGERVAL' A
#
# COMPACT_ATOMS: atom_id res chain seq x y z
N MET A 1 10.92 -18.35 -9.73
CA MET A 1 9.80 -17.46 -9.35
C MET A 1 10.38 -16.06 -9.12
N GLY A 2 9.94 -15.03 -9.85
CA GLY A 2 10.46 -13.66 -9.72
C GLY A 2 9.95 -12.95 -8.47
N LYS A 3 10.56 -11.82 -8.09
CA LYS A 3 10.02 -10.95 -7.03
C LYS A 3 8.68 -10.37 -7.46
N THR A 4 7.69 -10.41 -6.56
CA THR A 4 6.38 -9.75 -6.76
C THR A 4 6.40 -8.35 -6.18
N ILE A 5 5.45 -7.50 -6.60
CA ILE A 5 5.25 -6.18 -5.98
C ILE A 5 4.96 -6.30 -4.48
N ILE A 6 4.19 -7.32 -4.07
CA ILE A 6 3.91 -7.61 -2.65
C ILE A 6 5.21 -7.91 -1.89
N THR A 7 6.10 -8.71 -2.47
CA THR A 7 7.41 -9.00 -1.88
C THR A 7 8.26 -7.74 -1.74
N LEU A 8 8.30 -6.89 -2.77
CA LEU A 8 9.06 -5.63 -2.75
C LEU A 8 8.53 -4.64 -1.71
N LEU A 9 7.20 -4.55 -1.54
CA LEU A 9 6.60 -3.73 -0.48
C LEU A 9 7.02 -4.24 0.91
N ASN A 10 6.87 -5.54 1.17
CA ASN A 10 7.19 -6.10 2.49
C ASN A 10 8.68 -6.00 2.84
N GLU A 11 9.58 -6.21 1.86
CA GLU A 11 11.01 -5.98 2.05
C GLU A 11 11.32 -4.50 2.36
N SER A 12 10.66 -3.56 1.68
CA SER A 12 10.81 -2.13 1.91
C SER A 12 10.33 -1.73 3.31
N VAL A 13 9.17 -2.23 3.74
CA VAL A 13 8.64 -1.96 5.09
C VAL A 13 9.56 -2.51 6.18
N THR A 14 10.14 -3.69 5.95
CA THR A 14 11.09 -4.29 6.90
C THR A 14 12.32 -3.39 7.10
N LYS A 15 12.82 -2.78 6.02
CA LYS A 15 14.03 -1.95 6.05
C LYS A 15 13.78 -0.50 6.45
N TYR A 16 12.65 0.06 6.03
CA TYR A 16 12.38 1.50 6.02
C TYR A 16 11.04 1.86 6.68
N GLY A 17 10.45 0.95 7.47
CA GLY A 17 9.06 1.06 7.94
C GLY A 17 8.67 2.41 8.57
N ALA A 18 9.57 3.05 9.30
CA ALA A 18 9.33 4.35 9.95
C ALA A 18 9.72 5.57 9.10
N LEU A 19 10.30 5.37 7.92
CA LEU A 19 10.69 6.46 7.03
C LEU A 19 9.48 6.94 6.21
N PRO A 20 9.40 8.25 5.89
CA PRO A 20 8.42 8.79 4.95
C PRO A 20 8.51 8.09 3.58
N TYR A 21 7.35 7.77 2.99
CA TYR A 21 7.24 7.10 1.69
C TYR A 21 6.33 7.86 0.72
N LEU A 22 5.08 8.13 1.10
CA LEU A 22 4.08 8.74 0.23
C LEU A 22 3.74 10.13 0.75
N TYR A 23 4.00 11.16 -0.04
CA TYR A 23 3.62 12.54 0.28
C TYR A 23 2.30 12.86 -0.41
N GLU A 24 1.34 13.31 0.37
CA GLU A 24 0.03 13.73 -0.09
C GLU A 24 -0.16 15.21 0.25
N ALA A 25 -0.85 15.95 -0.62
CA ALA A 25 -1.29 17.31 -0.32
C ALA A 25 -2.82 17.39 -0.41
N PRO A 26 -3.57 16.80 0.53
CA PRO A 26 -5.04 16.73 0.45
C PRO A 26 -5.70 18.11 0.41
N LYS A 27 -5.02 19.13 0.96
CA LYS A 27 -5.48 20.52 1.01
C LYS A 27 -4.64 21.46 0.12
N ALA A 28 -3.85 20.92 -0.80
CA ALA A 28 -2.97 21.61 -1.75
C ALA A 28 -1.82 22.47 -1.16
N THR A 29 -1.92 22.95 0.08
CA THR A 29 -0.96 23.88 0.67
C THR A 29 0.04 23.23 1.62
N GLU A 30 -0.28 22.05 2.17
CA GLU A 30 0.57 21.34 3.13
C GLU A 30 0.71 19.88 2.72
N TYR A 31 1.96 19.42 2.65
CA TYR A 31 2.28 18.03 2.39
C TYR A 31 2.36 17.26 3.70
N THR A 32 1.58 16.18 3.79
CA THR A 32 1.70 15.17 4.85
C THR A 32 2.32 13.91 4.27
N ALA A 33 3.15 13.22 5.04
CA ALA A 33 3.74 11.97 4.61
C ALA A 33 3.14 10.78 5.36
N LEU A 34 2.87 9.71 4.62
CA LEU A 34 2.71 8.37 5.17
C LEU A 34 4.05 7.66 5.13
N THR A 35 4.37 6.96 6.20
CA THR A 35 5.51 6.06 6.29
C THR A 35 5.28 4.79 5.46
N TYR A 36 6.36 4.06 5.17
CA TYR A 36 6.26 2.75 4.51
C TYR A 36 5.29 1.81 5.24
N ARG A 37 5.30 1.82 6.58
CA ARG A 37 4.42 0.97 7.40
C ARG A 37 2.96 1.40 7.28
N GLU A 38 2.66 2.68 7.36
CA GLU A 38 1.27 3.18 7.25
C GLU A 38 0.68 2.87 5.87
N VAL A 39 1.47 2.98 4.79
CA VAL A 39 1.01 2.58 3.46
C VAL A 39 0.75 1.07 3.38
N GLN A 40 1.59 0.23 4.01
CA GLN A 40 1.34 -1.21 4.06
C GLN A 40 0.02 -1.54 4.78
N GLU A 41 -0.24 -0.89 5.91
CA GLU A 41 -1.49 -1.06 6.66
C GLU A 41 -2.71 -0.66 5.82
N GLN A 42 -2.63 0.43 5.08
CA GLN A 42 -3.69 0.85 4.15
C GLN A 42 -3.89 -0.16 3.01
N VAL A 43 -2.81 -0.68 2.41
CA VAL A 43 -2.88 -1.71 1.35
C VAL A 43 -3.55 -2.99 1.87
N ILE A 44 -3.19 -3.44 3.08
CA ILE A 44 -3.80 -4.63 3.70
C ILE A 44 -5.29 -4.40 3.92
N ARG A 45 -5.68 -3.23 4.44
CA ARG A 45 -7.09 -2.88 4.65
C ARG A 45 -7.87 -2.81 3.34
N PHE A 46 -7.28 -2.24 2.29
CA PHE A 46 -7.89 -2.17 0.96
C PHE A 46 -8.09 -3.57 0.36
N ALA A 47 -7.06 -4.43 0.44
CA ALA A 47 -7.14 -5.82 -0.01
C ALA A 47 -8.23 -6.60 0.73
N ALA A 48 -8.35 -6.44 2.05
CA ALA A 48 -9.43 -7.06 2.84
C ALA A 48 -10.81 -6.61 2.37
N GLY A 49 -10.96 -5.34 1.96
CA GLY A 49 -12.20 -4.83 1.36
C GLY A 49 -12.53 -5.48 0.01
N LEU A 50 -11.55 -5.65 -0.88
CA LEU A 50 -11.75 -6.35 -2.15
C LEU A 50 -12.18 -7.80 -1.93
N MET A 51 -11.53 -8.50 -1.00
CA MET A 51 -11.89 -9.87 -0.64
C MET A 51 -13.31 -9.95 -0.05
N ALA A 52 -13.70 -8.97 0.77
CA ALA A 52 -15.06 -8.91 1.33
C ALA A 52 -16.15 -8.67 0.26
N LEU A 53 -15.80 -8.04 -0.86
CA LEU A 53 -16.67 -7.88 -2.03
C LEU A 53 -16.72 -9.14 -2.92
N GLY A 54 -15.97 -10.19 -2.57
CA GLY A 54 -15.90 -11.44 -3.32
C GLY A 54 -14.87 -11.46 -4.44
N ILE A 55 -13.94 -10.49 -4.49
CA ILE A 55 -12.89 -10.46 -5.51
C ILE A 55 -11.81 -11.50 -5.18
N GLU A 56 -11.49 -12.33 -6.16
CA GLU A 56 -10.53 -13.43 -6.03
C GLU A 56 -9.17 -13.16 -6.71
N ALA A 57 -8.17 -13.97 -6.36
CA ALA A 57 -6.84 -13.87 -6.94
C ALA A 57 -6.88 -14.18 -8.45
N GLY A 58 -6.36 -13.25 -9.27
CA GLY A 58 -6.34 -13.36 -10.73
C GLY A 58 -7.46 -12.59 -11.43
N GLU A 59 -8.42 -12.05 -10.68
CA GLU A 59 -9.44 -11.16 -11.22
C GLU A 59 -8.89 -9.75 -11.51
N ARG A 60 -9.63 -9.00 -12.33
CA ARG A 60 -9.23 -7.68 -12.84
C ARG A 60 -10.06 -6.60 -12.17
N VAL A 61 -9.39 -5.58 -11.65
CA VAL A 61 -10.01 -4.42 -11.02
C VAL A 61 -9.65 -3.18 -11.85
N ALA A 62 -10.64 -2.36 -12.20
CA ALA A 62 -10.43 -1.04 -12.78
C ALA A 62 -10.31 0.01 -11.66
N LEU A 63 -9.33 0.91 -11.78
CA LEU A 63 -9.05 2.00 -10.84
C LEU A 63 -9.34 3.34 -11.49
#